data_AF-A0A091BWV6-F1
#
_entry.id   AF-A0A091BWV6-F1
#
_cell.length_a   1.000
_cell.length_b   1.000
_cell.length_c   1.000
_cell.angle_alpha   90.00
_cell.angle_beta   90.00
_cell.angle_gamma   90.00
#
_symmetry.space_group_name_H-M   'P 1'
#
loop_
_entity.id
_entity.type
_entity.pdbx_description
1 polymer ?
#
loop_
_entity_poly.entity_id
_entity_poly.type
_entity_poly.pdbx_seq_one_letter_code
_entity_poly.pdbx_strand_id
1 'polypeptide(L)'
;MSRTSDSHPLRIAEVKAGAGLVGVSFCPGKVQPDGASGPWARDLATDFAAIRDWGAAQVLTLIEDHEFVALRVQRLGEEVDAAGMRWFPLPITDQSTPDHRFLSRWPAVAREVVPGLRDGGRVFVHCKGGLGRAGTVAAWLARHLEPALAAGAAIARVRAARSRFAVETPAQAAWVGEVAPVWPAKDAGAKARGCESCYRATTYRVNTTPTIDLRIGVHSQALRDLHARRGVDSSVFITAWNPFGDDRPLEWNARALDHLRRHLRGSGLGFEEGAGVPDGSGRVPEQSLLVPGPDRAAAANLCAAFAQNAVVYCGPDAVPELLWNPLFAVADARG
;
A
#
# COMPACT_ATOMS: atom_id res chain seq x y z
N MET A 1 -31.07 -22.31 11.53
CA MET A 1 -31.07 -22.16 10.07
C MET A 1 -29.96 -21.19 9.67
N SER A 2 -29.25 -21.47 8.57
CA SER A 2 -28.19 -20.59 8.05
C SER A 2 -28.78 -19.32 7.44
N ARG A 3 -28.07 -18.21 7.57
CA ARG A 3 -28.40 -16.95 6.90
C ARG A 3 -27.91 -16.96 5.46
N THR A 4 -28.81 -16.67 4.54
CA THR A 4 -28.57 -16.66 3.09
C THR A 4 -28.62 -15.25 2.53
N SER A 5 -28.31 -15.08 1.25
CA SER A 5 -28.46 -13.80 0.56
C SER A 5 -29.92 -13.33 0.48
N ASP A 6 -30.89 -14.26 0.41
CA ASP A 6 -32.32 -13.90 0.37
C ASP A 6 -32.89 -13.56 1.75
N SER A 7 -32.61 -14.41 2.75
CA SER A 7 -33.14 -14.21 4.11
C SER A 7 -32.49 -13.02 4.81
N HIS A 8 -31.25 -12.71 4.45
CA HIS A 8 -30.48 -11.61 5.03
C HIS A 8 -29.73 -10.90 3.89
N PRO A 9 -30.39 -10.02 3.12
CA PRO A 9 -29.78 -9.29 2.02
C PRO A 9 -28.49 -8.57 2.42
N LEU A 10 -27.54 -8.48 1.49
CA LEU A 10 -26.25 -7.87 1.75
C LEU A 10 -26.46 -6.39 2.13
N ARG A 11 -26.03 -6.01 3.34
CA ARG A 11 -26.08 -4.62 3.78
C ARG A 11 -24.76 -3.94 3.44
N ILE A 12 -24.83 -2.87 2.64
CA ILE A 12 -23.68 -2.05 2.28
C ILE A 12 -23.76 -0.76 3.09
N ALA A 13 -22.85 -0.60 4.06
CA ALA A 13 -22.78 0.63 4.85
C ALA A 13 -22.02 1.70 4.06
N GLU A 14 -22.67 2.84 3.80
CA GLU A 14 -22.08 3.92 3.02
C GLU A 14 -21.23 4.85 3.90
N VAL A 15 -19.98 5.04 3.51
CA VAL A 15 -19.05 5.98 4.14
C VAL A 15 -18.64 6.99 3.09
N LYS A 16 -18.99 8.26 3.30
CA LYS A 16 -18.56 9.35 2.43
C LYS A 16 -17.04 9.49 2.43
N ALA A 17 -16.45 9.59 1.25
CA ALA A 17 -15.02 9.83 1.05
C ALA A 17 -14.81 10.72 -0.20
N GLY A 18 -14.56 12.02 0.04
CA GLY A 18 -14.54 13.01 -1.03
C GLY A 18 -15.97 13.30 -1.55
N ALA A 19 -16.17 13.26 -2.86
CA ALA A 19 -17.51 13.37 -3.46
C ALA A 19 -18.25 12.03 -3.54
N GLY A 20 -17.53 10.91 -3.47
CA GLY A 20 -18.05 9.56 -3.64
C GLY A 20 -18.31 8.81 -2.33
N LEU A 21 -18.58 7.51 -2.47
CA LEU A 21 -18.95 6.62 -1.37
C LEU A 21 -18.09 5.35 -1.35
N VAL A 22 -17.62 5.01 -0.15
CA VAL A 22 -17.03 3.70 0.15
C VAL A 22 -18.11 2.84 0.81
N GLY A 23 -18.50 1.76 0.14
CA GLY A 23 -19.43 0.77 0.65
C GLY A 23 -18.70 -0.28 1.48
N VAL A 24 -19.08 -0.49 2.73
CA VAL A 24 -18.43 -1.44 3.64
C VAL A 24 -19.37 -2.59 3.96
N SER A 25 -18.92 -3.82 3.74
CA SER A 25 -19.66 -5.03 4.16
C SER A 25 -18.73 -6.19 4.52
N PHE A 26 -19.33 -7.29 5.00
CA PHE A 26 -18.63 -8.56 5.14
C PHE A 26 -18.41 -9.21 3.77
N CYS A 27 -17.65 -10.32 3.73
CA CYS A 27 -17.30 -10.97 2.47
C CYS A 27 -18.55 -11.46 1.70
N PRO A 28 -18.75 -11.00 0.45
CA PRO A 28 -19.81 -11.49 -0.43
C PRO A 28 -19.73 -13.01 -0.62
N GLY A 29 -20.89 -13.68 -0.69
CA GLY A 29 -20.98 -15.11 -0.94
C GLY A 29 -20.40 -16.01 0.14
N LYS A 30 -20.01 -15.45 1.30
CA LYS A 30 -19.37 -16.24 2.35
C LYS A 30 -20.25 -17.40 2.85
N VAL A 31 -19.63 -18.55 3.00
CA VAL A 31 -20.17 -19.70 3.72
C VAL A 31 -19.35 -19.87 4.98
N GLN A 32 -20.00 -19.74 6.15
CA GLN A 32 -19.33 -19.76 7.44
C GLN A 32 -20.26 -20.37 8.50
N PRO A 33 -20.14 -21.66 8.84
CA PRO A 33 -21.00 -22.33 9.81
C PRO A 33 -20.91 -21.77 11.23
N ASP A 34 -19.73 -21.29 11.61
CA ASP A 34 -19.33 -20.82 12.94
C ASP A 34 -19.21 -19.29 13.02
N GLY A 35 -19.95 -18.55 12.19
CA GLY A 35 -19.93 -17.09 12.18
C GLY A 35 -20.38 -16.50 13.52
N ALA A 36 -19.74 -15.41 13.96
CA ALA A 36 -20.06 -14.76 15.24
C ALA A 36 -21.52 -14.26 15.34
N SER A 37 -22.12 -13.87 14.23
CA SER A 37 -23.55 -13.53 14.20
C SER A 37 -24.43 -14.78 14.10
N GLY A 38 -23.88 -15.94 13.74
CA GLY A 38 -24.51 -17.22 13.46
C GLY A 38 -24.07 -17.78 12.08
N PRO A 39 -24.55 -18.97 11.68
CA PRO A 39 -24.16 -19.62 10.44
C PRO A 39 -24.57 -18.82 9.19
N TRP A 40 -23.68 -18.77 8.20
CA TRP A 40 -23.89 -18.14 6.90
C TRP A 40 -23.75 -19.16 5.76
N ALA A 41 -24.64 -19.06 4.77
CA ALA A 41 -24.60 -19.81 3.52
C ALA A 41 -25.08 -18.87 2.41
N ARG A 42 -24.24 -17.89 2.06
CA ARG A 42 -24.56 -16.87 1.07
C ARG A 42 -24.20 -17.32 -0.34
N ASP A 43 -24.76 -16.64 -1.32
CA ASP A 43 -24.48 -16.87 -2.73
C ASP A 43 -23.64 -15.70 -3.29
N LEU A 44 -22.55 -16.04 -3.98
CA LEU A 44 -21.62 -15.03 -4.53
C LEU A 44 -22.30 -14.17 -5.60
N ALA A 45 -22.98 -14.80 -6.56
CA ALA A 45 -23.58 -14.10 -7.70
C ALA A 45 -24.67 -13.12 -7.24
N THR A 46 -25.52 -13.56 -6.30
CA THR A 46 -26.57 -12.74 -5.69
C THR A 46 -25.99 -11.54 -4.95
N ASP A 47 -24.93 -11.74 -4.18
CA ASP A 47 -24.29 -10.63 -3.46
C ASP A 47 -23.59 -9.65 -4.40
N PHE A 48 -22.93 -10.12 -5.46
CA PHE A 48 -22.31 -9.23 -6.45
C PHE A 48 -23.31 -8.52 -7.35
N ALA A 49 -24.48 -9.12 -7.62
CA ALA A 49 -25.60 -8.41 -8.22
C ALA A 49 -26.04 -7.22 -7.33
N ALA A 50 -26.20 -7.44 -6.02
CA ALA A 50 -26.53 -6.35 -5.10
C ALA A 50 -25.44 -5.25 -5.04
N ILE A 51 -24.15 -5.62 -5.12
CA ILE A 51 -23.03 -4.66 -5.14
C ILE A 51 -23.02 -3.84 -6.44
N ARG A 52 -23.26 -4.49 -7.58
CA ARG A 52 -23.40 -3.82 -8.88
C ARG A 52 -24.61 -2.89 -8.90
N ASP A 53 -25.75 -3.34 -8.39
CA ASP A 53 -26.99 -2.56 -8.37
C ASP A 53 -26.88 -1.36 -7.41
N TRP A 54 -26.05 -1.46 -6.36
CA TRP A 54 -25.65 -0.32 -5.54
C TRP A 54 -24.76 0.70 -6.30
N GLY A 55 -24.22 0.32 -7.45
CA GLY A 55 -23.46 1.17 -8.36
C GLY A 55 -21.95 1.14 -8.14
N ALA A 56 -21.41 0.11 -7.48
CA ALA A 56 -19.97 -0.04 -7.35
C ALA A 56 -19.31 -0.23 -8.73
N ALA A 57 -18.24 0.52 -8.98
CA ALA A 57 -17.40 0.29 -10.16
C ALA A 57 -16.20 -0.62 -9.85
N GLN A 58 -15.86 -0.74 -8.56
CA GLN A 58 -14.57 -1.27 -8.09
C GLN A 58 -14.77 -1.99 -6.76
N VAL A 59 -14.04 -3.10 -6.58
CA VAL A 59 -14.11 -3.97 -5.41
C VAL A 59 -12.72 -4.16 -4.81
N LEU A 60 -12.54 -3.74 -3.56
CA LEU A 60 -11.32 -3.97 -2.78
C LEU A 60 -11.56 -5.14 -1.83
N THR A 61 -10.82 -6.22 -2.07
CA THR A 61 -10.90 -7.45 -1.28
C THR A 61 -9.72 -7.54 -0.33
N LEU A 62 -9.99 -7.51 0.98
CA LEU A 62 -8.95 -7.43 2.01
C LEU A 62 -8.63 -8.75 2.71
N ILE A 63 -9.24 -9.86 2.25
CA ILE A 63 -9.02 -11.19 2.83
C ILE A 63 -7.75 -11.83 2.23
N GLU A 64 -7.11 -12.71 3.00
CA GLU A 64 -5.94 -13.48 2.58
C GLU A 64 -6.35 -14.76 1.82
N ASP A 65 -5.42 -15.35 1.05
CA ASP A 65 -5.69 -16.53 0.19
C ASP A 65 -6.35 -17.70 0.94
N HIS A 66 -5.91 -17.96 2.17
CA HIS A 66 -6.48 -19.02 3.01
C HIS A 66 -7.94 -18.72 3.41
N GLU A 67 -8.33 -17.46 3.50
CA GLU A 67 -9.70 -17.04 3.82
C GLU A 67 -10.65 -17.24 2.63
N PHE A 68 -10.16 -17.16 1.38
CA PHE A 68 -10.99 -17.51 0.21
C PHE A 68 -11.46 -18.96 0.29
N VAL A 69 -10.56 -19.87 0.67
CA VAL A 69 -10.88 -21.29 0.85
C VAL A 69 -11.80 -21.48 2.05
N ALA A 70 -11.47 -20.88 3.19
CA ALA A 70 -12.26 -21.02 4.42
C ALA A 70 -13.70 -20.52 4.28
N LEU A 71 -13.91 -19.44 3.50
CA LEU A 71 -15.23 -18.87 3.25
C LEU A 71 -15.93 -19.44 2.02
N ARG A 72 -15.27 -20.34 1.27
CA ARG A 72 -15.75 -20.95 0.02
C ARG A 72 -16.06 -19.95 -1.09
N VAL A 73 -15.19 -18.95 -1.23
CA VAL A 73 -15.35 -17.83 -2.19
C VAL A 73 -14.23 -17.78 -3.23
N GLN A 74 -13.63 -18.92 -3.60
CA GLN A 74 -12.50 -18.97 -4.53
C GLN A 74 -12.82 -18.35 -5.91
N ARG A 75 -14.09 -18.36 -6.31
CA ARG A 75 -14.59 -17.76 -7.56
C ARG A 75 -14.91 -16.26 -7.45
N LEU A 76 -14.56 -15.60 -6.33
CA LEU A 76 -14.91 -14.20 -6.09
C LEU A 76 -14.43 -13.27 -7.21
N GLY A 77 -13.20 -13.45 -7.70
CA GLY A 77 -12.67 -12.64 -8.80
C GLY A 77 -13.49 -12.75 -10.08
N GLU A 78 -13.85 -13.98 -10.46
CA GLU A 78 -14.68 -14.25 -11.64
C GLU A 78 -16.05 -13.56 -11.54
N GLU A 79 -16.65 -13.54 -10.35
CA GLU A 79 -17.95 -12.91 -10.12
C GLU A 79 -17.87 -11.38 -10.11
N VAL A 80 -16.76 -10.79 -9.65
CA VAL A 80 -16.51 -9.35 -9.78
C VAL A 80 -16.40 -8.96 -11.26
N ASP A 81 -15.64 -9.73 -12.05
CA ASP A 81 -15.46 -9.50 -13.47
C ASP A 81 -16.78 -9.70 -14.25
N ALA A 82 -17.53 -10.76 -13.96
CA ALA A 82 -18.84 -11.03 -14.56
C ALA A 82 -19.87 -9.94 -14.24
N ALA A 83 -19.75 -9.27 -13.09
CA ALA A 83 -20.57 -8.13 -12.71
C ALA A 83 -20.09 -6.79 -13.33
N GLY A 84 -19.04 -6.81 -14.17
CA GLY A 84 -18.52 -5.64 -14.88
C GLY A 84 -17.76 -4.65 -13.99
N MET A 85 -17.28 -5.09 -12.83
CA MET A 85 -16.54 -4.27 -11.88
C MET A 85 -15.04 -4.59 -11.94
N ARG A 86 -14.20 -3.66 -11.50
CA ARG A 86 -12.76 -3.93 -11.38
C ARG A 86 -12.41 -4.52 -10.02
N TRP A 87 -11.67 -5.62 -10.03
CA TRP A 87 -11.24 -6.31 -8.81
C TRP A 87 -9.84 -5.92 -8.36
N PHE A 88 -9.69 -5.56 -7.09
CA PHE A 88 -8.41 -5.22 -6.46
C PHE A 88 -8.19 -6.05 -5.17
N PRO A 89 -7.47 -7.18 -5.24
CA PRO A 89 -7.06 -7.91 -4.05
C PRO A 89 -5.95 -7.15 -3.30
N LEU A 90 -6.19 -6.80 -2.05
CA LEU A 90 -5.29 -6.06 -1.17
C LEU A 90 -5.28 -6.72 0.22
N PRO A 91 -4.66 -7.90 0.37
CA PRO A 91 -4.77 -8.73 1.56
C PRO A 91 -4.24 -8.01 2.80
N ILE A 92 -4.97 -8.13 3.90
CA ILE A 92 -4.55 -7.65 5.23
C ILE A 92 -4.76 -8.80 6.21
N THR A 93 -3.72 -9.14 6.97
CA THR A 93 -3.82 -10.16 8.03
C THR A 93 -4.94 -9.86 9.00
N ASP A 94 -5.67 -10.90 9.41
CA ASP A 94 -6.85 -10.71 10.26
C ASP A 94 -6.53 -9.91 11.53
N GLN A 95 -7.45 -9.01 11.90
CA GLN A 95 -7.30 -8.05 13.01
C GLN A 95 -6.09 -7.09 12.95
N SER A 96 -5.29 -7.13 11.87
CA SER A 96 -4.09 -6.31 11.71
C SER A 96 -4.37 -5.02 10.93
N THR A 97 -3.36 -4.15 10.86
CA THR A 97 -3.35 -2.97 9.99
C THR A 97 -2.88 -3.36 8.58
N PRO A 98 -3.18 -2.55 7.55
CA PRO A 98 -2.52 -2.70 6.26
C PRO A 98 -0.99 -2.68 6.42
N ASP A 99 -0.32 -3.61 5.75
CA ASP A 99 1.13 -3.81 5.80
C ASP A 99 1.78 -3.43 4.47
N HIS A 100 3.04 -3.83 4.28
CA HIS A 100 3.78 -3.59 3.04
C HIS A 100 3.18 -4.25 1.79
N ARG A 101 2.46 -5.37 1.92
CA ARG A 101 1.76 -6.03 0.80
C ARG A 101 0.63 -5.13 0.30
N PHE A 102 -0.08 -4.47 1.22
CA PHE A 102 -1.07 -3.46 0.88
C PHE A 102 -0.41 -2.21 0.27
N LEU A 103 0.58 -1.65 0.96
CA LEU A 103 1.18 -0.36 0.60
C LEU A 103 1.95 -0.41 -0.73
N SER A 104 2.59 -1.53 -1.06
CA SER A 104 3.26 -1.71 -2.36
C SER A 104 2.30 -1.72 -3.54
N ARG A 105 1.09 -2.26 -3.35
CA ARG A 105 0.07 -2.33 -4.40
C ARG A 105 -0.81 -1.08 -4.45
N TRP A 106 -0.94 -0.37 -3.33
CA TRP A 106 -1.85 0.76 -3.18
C TRP A 106 -1.66 1.84 -4.27
N PRO A 107 -0.45 2.31 -4.62
CA PRO A 107 -0.29 3.34 -5.64
C PRO A 107 -0.91 2.98 -7.00
N ALA A 108 -0.82 1.71 -7.44
CA ALA A 108 -1.47 1.24 -8.67
C ALA A 108 -2.99 1.33 -8.55
N VAL A 109 -3.52 0.79 -7.45
CA VAL A 109 -4.96 0.80 -7.16
C VAL A 109 -5.48 2.23 -7.02
N ALA A 110 -4.73 3.11 -6.38
CA ALA A 110 -5.07 4.51 -6.16
C ALA A 110 -5.26 5.29 -7.47
N ARG A 111 -4.47 4.99 -8.53
CA ARG A 111 -4.64 5.60 -9.87
C ARG A 111 -6.02 5.32 -10.47
N GLU A 112 -6.64 4.22 -10.06
CA GLU A 112 -7.95 3.77 -10.55
C GLU A 112 -9.09 4.15 -9.61
N VAL A 113 -8.85 4.04 -8.30
CA VAL A 113 -9.86 4.21 -7.25
C VAL A 113 -10.13 5.67 -6.91
N VAL A 114 -9.05 6.44 -6.74
CA VAL A 114 -9.17 7.79 -6.17
C VAL A 114 -9.83 8.79 -7.12
N PRO A 115 -9.56 8.79 -8.45
CA PRO A 115 -10.33 9.61 -9.37
C PRO A 115 -11.82 9.31 -9.32
N GLY A 116 -12.20 8.02 -9.32
CA GLY A 116 -13.61 7.60 -9.23
C GLY A 116 -14.29 8.12 -7.96
N LEU A 117 -13.65 8.03 -6.80
CA LEU A 117 -14.21 8.58 -5.55
C LEU A 117 -14.26 10.12 -5.55
N ARG A 118 -13.32 10.81 -6.19
CA ARG A 118 -13.35 12.27 -6.34
C ARG A 118 -14.46 12.74 -7.27
N ASP A 119 -14.82 11.93 -8.25
CA ASP A 119 -15.86 12.22 -9.25
C ASP A 119 -17.27 11.76 -8.81
N GLY A 120 -17.44 11.34 -7.54
CA GLY A 120 -18.73 10.92 -6.99
C GLY A 120 -19.07 9.44 -7.16
N GLY A 121 -18.13 8.64 -7.66
CA GLY A 121 -18.26 7.20 -7.85
C GLY A 121 -18.29 6.40 -6.55
N ARG A 122 -18.40 5.09 -6.70
CA ARG A 122 -18.64 4.15 -5.60
C ARG A 122 -17.65 2.99 -5.62
N VAL A 123 -17.10 2.68 -4.45
CA VAL A 123 -16.09 1.63 -4.27
C VAL A 123 -16.54 0.71 -3.15
N PHE A 124 -16.62 -0.58 -3.41
CA PHE A 124 -16.99 -1.57 -2.42
C PHE A 124 -15.73 -2.14 -1.75
N VAL A 125 -15.71 -2.18 -0.42
CA VAL A 125 -14.59 -2.66 0.39
C VAL A 125 -15.10 -3.73 1.35
N HIS A 126 -14.45 -4.89 1.37
CA HIS A 126 -14.81 -5.95 2.31
C HIS A 126 -13.59 -6.68 2.89
N CYS A 127 -13.81 -7.29 4.05
CA CYS A 127 -12.94 -8.32 4.63
C CYS A 127 -13.80 -9.51 5.03
N LYS A 128 -13.38 -10.36 5.98
CA LYS A 128 -14.20 -11.46 6.48
C LYS A 128 -15.50 -11.00 7.16
N GLY A 129 -15.38 -10.10 8.15
CA GLY A 129 -16.50 -9.62 8.97
C GLY A 129 -17.06 -8.23 8.56
N GLY A 130 -16.31 -7.47 7.76
CA GLY A 130 -16.69 -6.12 7.36
C GLY A 130 -16.70 -5.11 8.50
N LEU A 131 -15.79 -5.26 9.48
CA LEU A 131 -15.71 -4.42 10.69
C LEU A 131 -14.32 -3.81 10.88
N GLY A 132 -13.28 -4.61 11.20
CA GLY A 132 -11.92 -4.12 11.42
C GLY A 132 -11.24 -3.68 10.14
N ARG A 133 -10.63 -4.62 9.41
CA ARG A 133 -9.85 -4.34 8.18
C ARG A 133 -10.59 -3.43 7.18
N ALA A 134 -11.84 -3.79 6.84
CA ALA A 134 -12.65 -3.01 5.91
C ALA A 134 -13.02 -1.62 6.47
N GLY A 135 -13.32 -1.53 7.78
CA GLY A 135 -13.58 -0.25 8.43
C GLY A 135 -12.34 0.64 8.49
N THR A 136 -11.15 0.07 8.72
CA THR A 136 -9.87 0.77 8.72
C THR A 136 -9.59 1.38 7.35
N VAL A 137 -9.70 0.60 6.27
CA VAL A 137 -9.49 1.11 4.91
C VAL A 137 -10.53 2.17 4.55
N ALA A 138 -11.81 1.98 4.91
CA ALA A 138 -12.85 2.97 4.64
C ALA A 138 -12.62 4.30 5.40
N ALA A 139 -12.25 4.24 6.68
CA ALA A 139 -11.92 5.42 7.48
C ALA A 139 -10.69 6.14 6.93
N TRP A 140 -9.68 5.38 6.50
CA TRP A 140 -8.47 5.91 5.89
C TRP A 140 -8.76 6.62 4.56
N LEU A 141 -9.54 6.02 3.66
CA LEU A 141 -9.96 6.68 2.43
C LEU A 141 -10.75 7.97 2.70
N ALA A 142 -11.72 7.92 3.62
CA ALA A 142 -12.49 9.11 4.00
C ALA A 142 -11.59 10.23 4.56
N ARG A 143 -10.69 9.89 5.50
CA ARG A 143 -9.74 10.84 6.11
C ARG A 143 -8.90 11.56 5.05
N HIS A 144 -8.38 10.83 4.08
CA HIS A 144 -7.37 11.36 3.15
C HIS A 144 -7.94 11.91 1.84
N LEU A 145 -9.22 11.65 1.56
CA LEU A 145 -9.97 12.31 0.48
C LEU A 145 -10.68 13.59 0.94
N GLU A 146 -10.77 13.84 2.25
CA GLU A 146 -11.36 15.05 2.84
C GLU A 146 -10.31 15.77 3.73
N PRO A 147 -9.60 16.80 3.23
CA PRO A 147 -8.49 17.43 3.94
C PRO A 147 -8.80 17.85 5.39
N ALA A 148 -10.02 18.37 5.62
CA ALA A 148 -10.47 18.87 6.93
C ALA A 148 -10.96 17.77 7.90
N LEU A 149 -11.16 16.53 7.46
CA LEU A 149 -11.74 15.47 8.28
C LEU A 149 -10.67 14.88 9.20
N ALA A 150 -10.73 15.03 10.53
CA ALA A 150 -9.76 14.38 11.42
C ALA A 150 -9.90 12.84 11.42
N ALA A 151 -8.81 12.11 11.75
CA ALA A 151 -8.81 10.64 11.77
C ALA A 151 -9.88 10.06 12.71
N GLY A 152 -10.04 10.62 13.91
CA GLY A 152 -11.08 10.22 14.85
C GLY A 152 -12.50 10.44 14.30
N ALA A 153 -12.73 11.52 13.55
CA ALA A 153 -14.02 11.79 12.91
C ALA A 153 -14.30 10.83 11.75
N ALA A 154 -13.29 10.44 10.97
CA ALA A 154 -13.43 9.41 9.95
C ALA A 154 -13.79 8.04 10.56
N ILE A 155 -13.13 7.65 11.66
CA ILE A 155 -13.47 6.43 12.41
C ILE A 155 -14.89 6.49 12.95
N ALA A 156 -15.30 7.63 13.54
CA ALA A 156 -16.65 7.83 14.05
C ALA A 156 -17.70 7.69 12.93
N ARG A 157 -17.42 8.21 11.72
CA ARG A 157 -18.29 8.08 10.54
C ARG A 157 -18.48 6.61 10.15
N VAL A 158 -17.39 5.83 10.07
CA VAL A 158 -17.48 4.38 9.79
C VAL A 158 -18.27 3.66 10.88
N ARG A 159 -18.05 4.00 12.15
CA ARG A 159 -18.75 3.39 13.27
C ARG A 159 -20.25 3.67 13.26
N ALA A 160 -20.64 4.89 12.90
CA ALA A 160 -22.04 5.29 12.75
C ALA A 160 -22.72 4.55 11.59
N ALA A 161 -22.04 4.41 10.44
CA ALA A 161 -22.59 3.76 9.26
C ALA A 161 -22.67 2.23 9.39
N ARG A 162 -21.66 1.59 9.98
CA ARG A 162 -21.49 0.13 9.95
C ARG A 162 -21.76 -0.56 11.28
N SER A 163 -21.11 -0.13 12.35
CA SER A 163 -21.17 -0.70 13.71
C SER A 163 -20.25 0.07 14.64
N ARG A 164 -20.65 0.28 15.90
CA ARG A 164 -19.80 0.89 16.93
C ARG A 164 -18.46 0.18 17.15
N PHE A 165 -18.35 -1.07 16.71
CA PHE A 165 -17.14 -1.91 16.80
C PHE A 165 -16.26 -1.87 15.55
N ALA A 166 -16.62 -1.12 14.51
CA ALA A 166 -15.77 -0.96 13.33
C ALA A 166 -14.45 -0.24 13.69
N VAL A 167 -13.36 -0.59 13.01
CA VAL A 167 -11.98 -0.27 13.44
C VAL A 167 -11.74 -0.86 14.83
N GLU A 168 -11.39 -2.14 14.85
CA GLU A 168 -11.48 -3.05 16.00
C GLU A 168 -10.32 -2.88 16.98
N THR A 169 -9.12 -2.54 16.50
CA THR A 169 -7.92 -2.49 17.34
C THR A 169 -7.35 -1.06 17.49
N PRO A 170 -6.64 -0.77 18.59
CA PRO A 170 -5.93 0.50 18.75
C PRO A 170 -4.92 0.76 17.62
N ALA A 171 -4.22 -0.29 17.16
CA ALA A 171 -3.29 -0.22 16.03
C ALA A 171 -4.01 0.22 14.74
N GLN A 172 -5.18 -0.33 14.46
CA GLN A 172 -6.02 0.09 13.32
C GLN A 172 -6.45 1.54 13.44
N ALA A 173 -6.85 2.01 14.62
CA ALA A 173 -7.26 3.39 14.83
C ALA A 173 -6.10 4.38 14.64
N ALA A 174 -4.91 4.07 15.15
CA ALA A 174 -3.71 4.88 14.97
C ALA A 174 -3.30 4.95 13.48
N TRP A 175 -3.32 3.80 12.79
CA TRP A 175 -2.91 3.69 11.39
C TRP A 175 -3.68 4.62 10.44
N VAL A 176 -4.99 4.82 10.67
CA VAL A 176 -5.83 5.73 9.87
C VAL A 176 -5.25 7.14 9.76
N GLY A 177 -4.63 7.65 10.83
CA GLY A 177 -4.01 8.97 10.87
C GLY A 177 -2.50 8.99 10.59
N GLU A 178 -1.78 7.95 10.99
CA GLU A 178 -0.31 7.88 10.87
C GLU A 178 0.17 7.72 9.43
N VAL A 179 -0.52 6.92 8.63
CA VAL A 179 -0.08 6.59 7.28
C VAL A 179 -0.83 7.46 6.28
N ALA A 180 -0.16 8.49 5.77
CA ALA A 180 -0.68 9.23 4.62
C ALA A 180 -0.58 8.35 3.37
N PRO A 181 -1.66 8.22 2.57
CA PRO A 181 -1.56 7.56 1.28
C PRO A 181 -0.60 8.33 0.37
N VAL A 182 -0.15 7.65 -0.68
CA VAL A 182 0.53 8.31 -1.78
C VAL A 182 -0.25 7.98 -3.05
N TRP A 183 -0.50 9.00 -3.86
CA TRP A 183 -1.24 8.91 -5.11
C TRP A 183 -0.31 9.42 -6.20
N PRO A 184 0.27 8.54 -7.02
CA PRO A 184 1.13 9.00 -8.10
C PRO A 184 0.30 9.82 -9.09
N ALA A 185 0.84 10.95 -9.53
CA ALA A 185 0.33 11.66 -10.69
C ALA A 185 0.32 10.74 -11.92
N LYS A 186 -0.55 11.01 -12.89
CA LYS A 186 -0.68 10.16 -14.10
C LYS A 186 0.65 10.03 -14.84
N ASP A 187 1.42 11.11 -14.90
CA ASP A 187 2.71 11.30 -15.56
C ASP A 187 3.93 11.04 -14.66
N ALA A 188 3.74 10.56 -13.42
CA ALA A 188 4.82 10.37 -12.44
C ALA A 188 6.01 9.57 -13.01
N GLY A 189 5.76 8.52 -13.80
CA GLY A 189 6.82 7.71 -14.41
C GLY A 189 7.63 8.46 -15.48
N ALA A 190 6.98 9.32 -16.27
CA ALA A 190 7.65 10.14 -17.28
C ALA A 190 8.50 11.22 -16.60
N LYS A 191 7.94 11.91 -15.59
CA LYS A 191 8.66 12.90 -14.77
C LYS A 191 9.88 12.27 -14.07
N ALA A 192 9.69 11.08 -13.49
CA ALA A 192 10.75 10.34 -12.81
C ALA A 192 11.93 10.01 -13.74
N ARG A 193 11.64 9.44 -14.92
CA ARG A 193 12.66 9.11 -15.92
C ARG A 193 13.35 10.35 -16.49
N GLY A 194 12.61 11.46 -16.63
CA GLY A 194 13.20 12.75 -17.00
C GLY A 194 14.25 13.29 -16.02
N CYS A 195 14.28 12.79 -14.77
CA CYS A 195 15.26 13.16 -13.75
C CYS A 195 16.34 12.07 -13.54
N GLU A 196 16.53 11.12 -14.47
CA GLU A 196 17.60 10.10 -14.32
C GLU A 196 18.98 10.72 -14.08
N SER A 197 19.27 11.85 -14.76
CA SER A 197 20.49 12.62 -14.55
C SER A 197 20.65 13.13 -13.11
N CYS A 198 19.56 13.46 -12.42
CA CYS A 198 19.55 13.88 -11.03
C CYS A 198 20.03 12.75 -10.10
N TYR A 199 19.54 11.53 -10.33
CA TYR A 199 19.97 10.36 -9.58
C TYR A 199 21.46 10.08 -9.81
N ARG A 200 21.92 10.11 -11.06
CA ARG A 200 23.34 9.90 -11.39
C ARG A 200 24.24 10.99 -10.80
N ALA A 201 23.76 12.22 -10.74
CA ALA A 201 24.41 13.37 -10.09
C ALA A 201 24.13 13.42 -8.57
N THR A 202 24.06 12.27 -7.89
CA THR A 202 23.90 12.16 -6.44
C THR A 202 24.95 11.21 -5.88
N THR A 203 25.54 11.56 -4.74
CA THR A 203 26.36 10.67 -3.93
C THR A 203 25.48 10.03 -2.88
N TYR A 204 25.36 8.70 -2.89
CA TYR A 204 24.58 7.97 -1.91
C TYR A 204 25.50 7.55 -0.77
N ARG A 205 25.53 8.35 0.28
CA ARG A 205 26.43 8.20 1.43
C ARG A 205 25.82 7.30 2.48
N VAL A 206 26.57 6.29 2.90
CA VAL A 206 26.22 5.36 3.98
C VAL A 206 27.09 5.66 5.19
N ASN A 207 26.47 5.92 6.34
CA ASN A 207 27.11 6.38 7.58
C ASN A 207 27.73 5.21 8.38
N THR A 208 28.55 4.40 7.72
CA THR A 208 29.40 3.40 8.37
C THR A 208 30.72 4.04 8.83
N THR A 209 31.56 3.26 9.52
CA THR A 209 32.95 3.64 9.85
C THR A 209 33.91 2.63 9.21
N PRO A 210 34.69 3.02 8.17
CA PRO A 210 34.63 4.31 7.45
C PRO A 210 33.34 4.47 6.64
N THR A 211 33.02 5.73 6.28
CA THR A 211 31.86 6.06 5.45
C THR A 211 32.00 5.45 4.06
N ILE A 212 30.88 5.00 3.48
CA ILE A 212 30.84 4.45 2.11
C ILE A 212 30.05 5.42 1.24
N ASP A 213 30.68 5.94 0.20
CA ASP A 213 30.01 6.75 -0.83
C ASP A 213 29.77 5.90 -2.08
N LEU A 214 28.51 5.83 -2.51
CA LEU A 214 28.11 5.08 -3.69
C LEU A 214 27.76 6.02 -4.83
N ARG A 215 28.13 5.60 -6.05
CA ARG A 215 27.79 6.26 -7.31
C ARG A 215 27.20 5.26 -8.27
N ILE A 216 26.11 5.63 -8.93
CA ILE A 216 25.44 4.76 -9.91
C ILE A 216 26.40 4.42 -11.04
N GLY A 217 26.55 3.13 -11.33
CA GLY A 217 27.44 2.59 -12.37
C GLY A 217 28.91 2.48 -11.97
N VAL A 218 29.28 2.78 -10.71
CA VAL A 218 30.66 2.71 -10.23
C VAL A 218 30.79 1.62 -9.16
N HIS A 219 31.64 0.63 -9.41
CA HIS A 219 31.95 -0.43 -8.44
C HIS A 219 32.45 0.14 -7.11
N SER A 220 31.91 -0.35 -5.98
CA SER A 220 32.34 0.03 -4.63
C SER A 220 32.92 -1.15 -3.87
N GLN A 221 34.25 -1.15 -3.68
CA GLN A 221 34.93 -2.19 -2.89
C GLN A 221 34.46 -2.16 -1.43
N ALA A 222 34.26 -0.97 -0.85
CA ALA A 222 33.83 -0.83 0.54
C ALA A 222 32.40 -1.38 0.76
N LEU A 223 31.53 -1.27 -0.25
CA LEU A 223 30.21 -1.92 -0.23
C LEU A 223 30.33 -3.45 -0.32
N ARG A 224 31.20 -3.96 -1.19
CA ARG A 224 31.47 -5.39 -1.29
C ARG A 224 31.98 -5.98 0.03
N ASP A 225 32.84 -5.24 0.73
CA ASP A 225 33.32 -5.64 2.05
C ASP A 225 32.19 -5.61 3.10
N LEU A 226 31.26 -4.65 3.00
CA LEU A 226 30.07 -4.60 3.86
C LEU A 226 29.15 -5.80 3.62
N HIS A 227 28.88 -6.13 2.36
CA HIS A 227 28.12 -7.32 1.95
C HIS A 227 28.73 -8.59 2.54
N ALA A 228 30.04 -8.78 2.37
CA ALA A 228 30.77 -9.92 2.93
C ALA A 228 30.68 -9.99 4.47
N ARG A 229 30.87 -8.87 5.18
CA ARG A 229 30.75 -8.82 6.65
C ARG A 229 29.33 -9.13 7.15
N ARG A 230 28.31 -8.78 6.37
CA ARG A 230 26.90 -9.04 6.69
C ARG A 230 26.42 -10.41 6.21
N GLY A 231 27.23 -11.13 5.44
CA GLY A 231 26.87 -12.44 4.87
C GLY A 231 25.74 -12.35 3.86
N VAL A 232 25.71 -11.29 3.05
CA VAL A 232 24.69 -11.05 2.02
C VAL A 232 25.36 -10.71 0.69
N ASP A 233 24.63 -10.89 -0.42
CA ASP A 233 25.14 -10.62 -1.77
C ASP A 233 24.53 -9.38 -2.43
N SER A 234 23.67 -8.66 -1.72
CA SER A 234 23.00 -7.48 -2.27
C SER A 234 22.60 -6.49 -1.19
N SER A 235 22.25 -5.28 -1.63
CA SER A 235 21.63 -4.26 -0.79
C SER A 235 20.77 -3.32 -1.61
N VAL A 236 19.88 -2.59 -0.94
CA VAL A 236 19.12 -1.49 -1.53
C VAL A 236 19.30 -0.22 -0.71
N PHE A 237 19.59 0.89 -1.37
CA PHE A 237 19.57 2.22 -0.78
C PHE A 237 18.23 2.88 -1.08
N ILE A 238 17.48 3.23 -0.05
CA ILE A 238 16.09 3.70 -0.14
C ILE A 238 15.83 4.84 0.84
N THR A 239 14.95 5.75 0.44
CA THR A 239 14.32 6.74 1.32
C THR A 239 12.80 6.59 1.28
N ALA A 240 12.12 7.23 2.23
CA ALA A 240 10.68 7.46 2.19
C ALA A 240 10.33 8.94 2.05
N TRP A 241 11.33 9.79 1.86
CA TRP A 241 11.15 11.21 1.59
C TRP A 241 10.55 11.41 0.20
N ASN A 242 9.85 12.54 0.04
CA ASN A 242 9.28 13.04 -1.21
C ASN A 242 8.73 11.94 -2.14
N PRO A 243 7.72 11.16 -1.71
CA PRO A 243 7.19 10.06 -2.51
C PRO A 243 6.82 10.49 -3.94
N PHE A 244 7.22 9.69 -4.92
CA PHE A 244 7.17 9.96 -6.35
C PHE A 244 7.81 11.29 -6.80
N GLY A 245 8.70 11.86 -5.98
CA GLY A 245 9.35 13.15 -6.24
C GLY A 245 8.43 14.35 -5.98
N ASP A 246 7.38 14.18 -5.18
CA ASP A 246 6.53 15.28 -4.72
C ASP A 246 7.09 15.84 -3.41
N ASP A 247 7.47 17.12 -3.41
CA ASP A 247 8.03 17.78 -2.23
C ASP A 247 7.06 17.72 -1.03
N ARG A 248 7.58 17.25 0.10
CA ARG A 248 6.85 17.19 1.37
C ARG A 248 7.52 18.03 2.45
N PRO A 249 6.76 18.54 3.43
CA PRO A 249 7.34 19.16 4.62
C PRO A 249 8.30 18.22 5.34
N LEU A 250 9.36 18.77 5.94
CA LEU A 250 10.39 17.98 6.63
C LEU A 250 9.81 17.06 7.72
N GLU A 251 8.81 17.50 8.48
CA GLU A 251 8.15 16.67 9.49
C GLU A 251 7.40 15.48 8.89
N TRP A 252 6.81 15.65 7.71
CA TRP A 252 6.16 14.56 6.99
C TRP A 252 7.21 13.55 6.54
N ASN A 253 8.30 14.04 5.95
CA ASN A 253 9.42 13.21 5.50
C ASN A 253 10.08 12.43 6.66
N ALA A 254 10.25 13.07 7.82
CA ALA A 254 10.74 12.41 9.03
C ALA A 254 9.80 11.26 9.47
N ARG A 255 8.49 11.50 9.52
CA ARG A 255 7.50 10.46 9.88
C ARG A 255 7.48 9.32 8.87
N ALA A 256 7.61 9.62 7.58
CA ALA A 256 7.67 8.60 6.52
C ALA A 256 8.93 7.74 6.65
N LEU A 257 10.07 8.35 6.95
CA LEU A 257 11.33 7.62 7.18
C LEU A 257 11.26 6.77 8.46
N ASP A 258 10.65 7.25 9.53
CA ASP A 258 10.40 6.46 10.73
C ASP A 258 9.47 5.27 10.49
N HIS A 259 8.49 5.44 9.60
CA HIS A 259 7.67 4.32 9.14
C HIS A 259 8.51 3.28 8.38
N LEU A 260 9.41 3.69 7.49
CA LEU A 260 10.35 2.79 6.82
C LEU A 260 11.24 2.05 7.84
N ARG A 261 11.81 2.74 8.82
CA ARG A 261 12.62 2.13 9.88
C ARG A 261 11.82 1.08 10.68
N ARG A 262 10.59 1.39 11.07
CA ARG A 262 9.70 0.45 11.78
C ARG A 262 9.38 -0.76 10.92
N HIS A 263 9.09 -0.56 9.63
CA HIS A 263 8.79 -1.63 8.69
C HIS A 263 9.98 -2.59 8.53
N LEU A 264 11.20 -2.07 8.34
CA LEU A 264 12.41 -2.87 8.19
C LEU A 264 12.69 -3.69 9.46
N ARG A 265 12.61 -3.06 10.65
CA ARG A 265 12.78 -3.75 11.95
C ARG A 265 11.74 -4.84 12.16
N GLY A 266 10.47 -4.55 11.85
CA GLY A 266 9.39 -5.53 11.94
C GLY A 266 9.55 -6.72 10.99
N SER A 267 10.31 -6.53 9.90
CA SER A 267 10.64 -7.58 8.93
C SER A 267 11.97 -8.29 9.23
N GLY A 268 12.62 -7.98 10.37
CA GLY A 268 13.91 -8.55 10.74
C GLY A 268 15.10 -8.04 9.92
N LEU A 269 14.91 -6.99 9.12
CA LEU A 269 15.96 -6.42 8.26
C LEU A 269 16.73 -5.33 9.02
N GLY A 270 18.04 -5.49 9.09
CA GLY A 270 18.96 -4.45 9.54
C GLY A 270 19.17 -3.37 8.47
N PHE A 271 19.61 -2.19 8.88
CA PHE A 271 19.93 -1.09 7.98
C PHE A 271 21.04 -0.21 8.53
N GLU A 272 21.74 0.49 7.64
CA GLU A 272 22.67 1.57 7.95
C GLU A 272 22.02 2.91 7.59
N GLU A 273 22.18 3.92 8.44
CA GLU A 273 21.73 5.28 8.12
C GLU A 273 22.59 5.89 7.01
N GLY A 274 22.00 6.81 6.24
CA GLY A 274 22.69 7.45 5.13
C GLY A 274 21.94 8.66 4.61
N ALA A 275 22.46 9.22 3.51
CA ALA A 275 21.77 10.29 2.79
C ALA A 275 22.13 10.28 1.30
N GLY A 276 21.15 10.63 0.46
CA GLY A 276 21.40 11.08 -0.89
C GLY A 276 21.91 12.52 -0.85
N VAL A 277 23.14 12.75 -1.28
CA VAL A 277 23.80 14.06 -1.32
C VAL A 277 23.94 14.48 -2.78
N PRO A 278 23.04 15.34 -3.31
CA PRO A 278 23.13 15.81 -4.69
C PRO A 278 24.45 16.53 -4.97
N ASP A 279 24.96 16.38 -6.19
CA ASP A 279 26.13 17.12 -6.65
C ASP A 279 25.80 18.61 -6.76
N GLY A 280 26.47 19.43 -5.96
CA GLY A 280 26.32 20.89 -6.02
C GLY A 280 24.99 21.44 -5.47
N SER A 281 25.03 22.74 -5.17
CA SER A 281 23.91 23.64 -4.84
C SER A 281 22.94 23.17 -3.73
N GLY A 282 23.32 23.39 -2.46
CA GLY A 282 22.42 23.79 -1.35
C GLY A 282 21.16 22.97 -1.02
N ARG A 283 20.85 21.91 -1.76
CA ARG A 283 19.72 21.02 -1.50
C ARG A 283 20.03 20.21 -0.26
N VAL A 284 19.04 20.14 0.61
CA VAL A 284 19.14 19.37 1.86
C VAL A 284 19.36 17.91 1.48
N PRO A 285 20.43 17.26 1.99
CA PRO A 285 20.62 15.83 1.80
C PRO A 285 19.38 15.05 2.22
N GLU A 286 18.97 14.12 1.36
CA GLU A 286 17.77 13.33 1.58
C GLU A 286 18.10 12.14 2.48
N GLN A 287 17.65 12.18 3.73
CA GLN A 287 17.91 11.09 4.67
C GLN A 287 17.38 9.77 4.10
N SER A 288 18.22 8.74 4.18
CA SER A 288 18.01 7.47 3.49
C SER A 288 18.62 6.32 4.31
N LEU A 289 18.31 5.09 3.93
CA LEU A 289 18.81 3.87 4.57
C LEU A 289 19.45 2.97 3.51
N LEU A 290 20.59 2.37 3.85
CA LEU A 290 21.10 1.19 3.13
C LEU A 290 20.59 -0.06 3.86
N VAL A 291 19.88 -0.92 3.14
CA VAL A 291 19.34 -2.19 3.65
C VAL A 291 20.09 -3.35 2.98
N PRO A 292 20.99 -4.05 3.70
CA PRO A 292 21.68 -5.24 3.18
C PRO A 292 20.75 -6.47 3.18
N GLY A 293 20.85 -7.32 2.15
CA GLY A 293 20.12 -8.58 2.06
C GLY A 293 18.96 -8.66 1.05
N PRO A 294 18.15 -7.61 0.82
CA PRO A 294 17.07 -7.66 -0.17
C PRO A 294 17.59 -8.03 -1.55
N ASP A 295 16.99 -9.06 -2.16
CA ASP A 295 17.17 -9.33 -3.58
C ASP A 295 16.48 -8.24 -4.44
N ARG A 296 16.60 -8.35 -5.75
CA ARG A 296 16.04 -7.35 -6.67
C ARG A 296 14.52 -7.24 -6.59
N ALA A 297 13.80 -8.34 -6.34
CA ALA A 297 12.36 -8.33 -6.22
C ALA A 297 11.91 -7.68 -4.89
N ALA A 298 12.58 -7.99 -3.79
CA ALA A 298 12.38 -7.35 -2.49
C ALA A 298 12.70 -5.85 -2.55
N ALA A 299 13.77 -5.45 -3.25
CA ALA A 299 14.10 -4.05 -3.48
C ALA A 299 13.01 -3.32 -4.28
N ALA A 300 12.44 -3.95 -5.32
CA ALA A 300 11.31 -3.40 -6.07
C ALA A 300 10.05 -3.25 -5.21
N ASN A 301 9.78 -4.24 -4.33
CA ASN A 301 8.66 -4.19 -3.38
C ASN A 301 8.83 -3.04 -2.36
N LEU A 302 10.04 -2.83 -1.85
CA LEU A 302 10.37 -1.69 -0.98
C LEU A 302 10.20 -0.36 -1.72
N CYS A 303 10.70 -0.27 -2.96
CA CYS A 303 10.50 0.90 -3.82
C CYS A 303 9.02 1.24 -3.98
N ALA A 304 8.19 0.24 -4.27
CA ALA A 304 6.74 0.41 -4.42
C ALA A 304 6.05 0.77 -3.09
N ALA A 305 6.37 0.06 -1.99
CA ALA A 305 5.74 0.25 -0.69
C ALA A 305 5.97 1.64 -0.09
N PHE A 306 7.15 2.22 -0.35
CA PHE A 306 7.51 3.57 0.09
C PHE A 306 7.38 4.61 -1.03
N ALA A 307 6.67 4.24 -2.10
CA ALA A 307 6.27 5.10 -3.19
C ALA A 307 7.44 5.92 -3.76
N GLN A 308 8.60 5.30 -3.88
CA GLN A 308 9.78 5.91 -4.47
C GLN A 308 9.72 5.77 -5.99
N ASN A 309 10.27 6.74 -6.73
CA ASN A 309 10.37 6.65 -8.19
C ASN A 309 11.36 5.56 -8.62
N ALA A 310 12.46 5.46 -7.90
CA ALA A 310 13.48 4.44 -8.05
C ALA A 310 14.20 4.26 -6.71
N VAL A 311 14.89 3.14 -6.56
CA VAL A 311 15.86 2.89 -5.48
C VAL A 311 17.21 2.57 -6.09
N VAL A 312 18.29 2.71 -5.31
CA VAL A 312 19.62 2.27 -5.77
C VAL A 312 19.83 0.84 -5.29
N TYR A 313 19.73 -0.12 -6.21
CA TYR A 313 20.00 -1.52 -5.94
C TYR A 313 21.48 -1.82 -6.20
N CYS A 314 22.09 -2.64 -5.36
CA CYS A 314 23.47 -3.09 -5.56
C CYS A 314 23.47 -4.62 -5.47
N GLY A 315 23.84 -5.28 -6.57
CA GLY A 315 23.95 -6.74 -6.62
C GLY A 315 25.31 -7.26 -6.16
N PRO A 316 25.63 -8.53 -6.46
CA PRO A 316 26.87 -9.19 -6.01
C PRO A 316 28.15 -8.57 -6.57
N ASP A 317 28.05 -7.82 -7.66
CA ASP A 317 29.16 -7.07 -8.26
C ASP A 317 29.45 -5.75 -7.52
N ALA A 318 28.64 -5.38 -6.52
CA ALA A 318 28.73 -4.12 -5.79
C ALA A 318 28.75 -2.88 -6.70
N VAL A 319 28.09 -2.96 -7.87
CA VAL A 319 27.85 -1.83 -8.76
C VAL A 319 26.44 -1.29 -8.49
N PRO A 320 26.29 -0.06 -7.97
CA PRO A 320 24.97 0.53 -7.74
C PRO A 320 24.24 0.81 -9.05
N GLU A 321 22.99 0.34 -9.17
CA GLU A 321 22.12 0.53 -10.32
C GLU A 321 20.78 1.17 -9.92
N LEU A 322 20.14 1.87 -10.86
CA LEU A 322 18.78 2.36 -10.65
C LEU A 322 17.77 1.23 -10.89
N LEU A 323 17.04 0.88 -9.84
CA LEU A 323 15.88 0.02 -9.92
C LEU A 323 14.61 0.89 -9.88
N TRP A 324 14.01 1.09 -11.05
CA TRP A 324 12.79 1.87 -11.19
C TRP A 324 11.58 1.21 -10.54
N ASN A 325 10.65 2.03 -10.06
CA ASN A 325 9.40 1.56 -9.48
C ASN A 325 8.63 0.68 -10.48
N PRO A 326 8.17 -0.53 -10.10
CA PRO A 326 7.43 -1.42 -10.99
C PRO A 326 6.14 -0.80 -11.55
N LEU A 327 5.57 0.20 -10.88
CA LEU A 327 4.42 0.97 -11.39
C LEU A 327 4.70 1.61 -12.76
N PHE A 328 5.96 1.91 -13.06
CA PHE A 328 6.35 2.54 -14.31
C PHE A 328 6.65 1.53 -15.43
N ALA A 329 6.66 0.22 -15.15
CA ALA A 329 6.87 -0.81 -16.16
C ALA A 329 5.59 -1.13 -16.97
N VAL A 330 4.41 -0.72 -16.49
CA VAL A 330 3.10 -1.16 -17.03
C VAL A 330 2.56 -0.24 -18.15
N ALA A 331 3.33 0.76 -18.61
CA ALA A 331 2.87 1.68 -19.66
C ALA A 331 3.03 1.14 -21.10
N ASP A 332 3.85 0.10 -21.33
CA ASP A 332 4.19 -0.37 -22.69
C ASP A 332 3.50 -1.68 -23.11
N ALA A 333 2.59 -2.23 -22.29
CA ALA A 333 1.92 -3.51 -22.57
C ALA A 333 0.46 -3.38 -23.07
N ARG A 334 0.03 -2.18 -23.47
CA ARG A 334 -1.27 -1.97 -24.15
C ARG A 334 -1.07 -1.16 -25.42
N GLY A 335 -0.40 -1.80 -26.38
CA GLY A 335 -0.58 -1.56 -27.82
C GLY A 335 -1.63 -2.51 -28.36
#